data_AF-A0AAV4F6K7-F1
#
_entry.id   AF-A0AAV4F6K7-F1
#
_cell.length_a   1.000
_cell.length_b   1.000
_cell.length_c   1.000
_cell.angle_alpha   90.00
_cell.angle_beta   90.00
_cell.angle_gamma   90.00
#
_symmetry.space_group_name_H-M   'P 1'
#
loop_
_entity.id
_entity.type
_entity.pdbx_description
1 polymer ?
#
loop_
_entity_poly.entity_id
_entity_poly.type
_entity_poly.pdbx_seq_one_letter_code
_entity_poly.pdbx_strand_id
1 'polypeptide(L)'
;MSEGLEGTLQSLHESVDASQPNRELTDVLVEDIKHICTQEISEKDIDLTCGLLFHKSTGLVKFLQKSAKVEELQNAKTNALVLLSEFIQKAERKILPYAVAIKDACVTVYSLDRFAKVKNAAIPVMIKVLELTAGAAMGNDLDIENLIKKFFGELSKGTSKLAASVKASIYNLLGVIAEVYPDLMTLYEDKLVGLYVGALKAEMTAKTKKAELPVIAGCLEGLTAFMVNFTQSIQEGSKYSYEIFKYARMAIDPNISYTRYDVPRAGLKLFARHAGQFKPFLMDEYRPMYEKLVAWSRHHNRDVLHLGVAALEAFVREISDVLVERAREGQKEGAVFKVEKNVNISFVVCLYTAPCVSDKPAVQQSALSGLVR
;
A
#
# COMPACT_ATOMS: atom_id res chain seq x y z
N MET A 1 -30.20 12.75 -14.51
CA MET A 1 -29.08 11.99 -13.90
C MET A 1 -29.58 11.14 -12.73
N SER A 2 -30.18 11.73 -11.70
CA SER A 2 -30.74 11.00 -10.55
C SER A 2 -31.80 9.95 -10.91
N GLU A 3 -32.79 10.32 -11.74
CA GLU A 3 -33.83 9.38 -12.21
C GLU A 3 -33.26 8.21 -13.02
N GLY A 4 -32.20 8.46 -13.80
CA GLY A 4 -31.51 7.43 -14.57
C GLY A 4 -30.78 6.42 -13.67
N LEU A 5 -30.01 6.92 -12.69
CA LEU A 5 -29.28 6.07 -11.74
C LEU A 5 -30.24 5.25 -10.86
N GLU A 6 -31.30 5.88 -10.35
CA GLU A 6 -32.30 5.22 -9.52
C GLU A 6 -33.03 4.10 -10.29
N GLY A 7 -33.45 4.37 -11.54
CA GLY A 7 -34.08 3.38 -12.40
C GLY A 7 -33.18 2.19 -12.75
N THR A 8 -31.89 2.44 -13.03
CA THR A 8 -30.91 1.38 -13.28
C THR A 8 -30.64 0.55 -12.02
N LEU A 9 -30.53 1.17 -10.84
CA LEU A 9 -30.39 0.47 -9.57
C LEU A 9 -31.62 -0.39 -9.26
N GLN A 10 -32.83 0.10 -9.51
CA GLN A 10 -34.05 -0.69 -9.33
C GLN A 10 -34.05 -1.91 -10.27
N SER A 11 -33.75 -1.70 -11.55
CA SER A 11 -33.64 -2.79 -12.54
C SER A 11 -32.60 -3.84 -12.15
N LEU A 12 -31.50 -3.42 -11.51
CA LEU A 12 -30.46 -4.34 -10.99
C LEU A 12 -31.00 -5.23 -9.86
N HIS A 13 -31.85 -4.71 -8.98
CA HIS A 13 -32.43 -5.53 -7.91
C HIS A 13 -33.50 -6.47 -8.45
N GLU A 14 -34.31 -6.03 -9.41
CA GLU A 14 -35.29 -6.88 -10.09
C GLU A 14 -34.62 -8.05 -10.83
N SER A 15 -33.45 -7.84 -11.44
CA SER A 15 -32.71 -8.90 -12.13
C SER A 15 -32.17 -9.98 -11.19
N VAL A 16 -31.84 -9.62 -9.94
CA VAL A 16 -31.32 -10.55 -8.93
C VAL A 16 -32.43 -11.27 -8.18
N ASP A 17 -33.56 -10.60 -7.94
CA ASP A 17 -34.70 -11.18 -7.23
C ASP A 17 -35.51 -12.15 -8.12
N ALA A 18 -35.26 -12.17 -9.43
CA ALA A 18 -35.82 -13.16 -10.36
C ALA A 18 -35.40 -14.60 -10.00
N SER A 19 -36.31 -15.57 -10.24
CA SER A 19 -36.08 -17.00 -9.94
C SER A 19 -34.80 -17.58 -10.55
N GLN A 20 -34.35 -17.00 -11.67
CA GLN A 20 -33.03 -17.24 -12.26
C GLN A 20 -32.38 -15.89 -12.57
N PRO A 21 -31.30 -15.52 -11.87
CA PRO A 21 -30.63 -14.25 -12.13
C PRO A 21 -30.11 -14.15 -13.56
N ASN A 22 -30.52 -13.10 -14.29
CA ASN A 22 -30.01 -12.85 -15.63
C ASN A 22 -28.61 -12.24 -15.54
N ARG A 23 -27.60 -13.08 -15.70
CA ARG A 23 -26.18 -12.68 -15.60
C ARG A 23 -25.81 -11.56 -16.57
N GLU A 24 -26.18 -11.68 -17.84
CA GLU A 24 -25.77 -10.72 -18.87
C GLU A 24 -26.39 -9.35 -18.60
N LEU A 25 -27.68 -9.32 -18.28
CA LEU A 25 -28.37 -8.08 -17.91
C LEU A 25 -27.75 -7.46 -16.66
N THR A 26 -27.44 -8.27 -15.64
CA THR A 26 -26.85 -7.79 -14.39
C THR A 26 -25.44 -7.21 -14.62
N ASP A 27 -24.63 -7.85 -15.45
CA ASP A 27 -23.29 -7.36 -15.82
C ASP A 27 -23.40 -6.00 -16.56
N VAL A 28 -24.36 -5.86 -17.50
CA VAL A 28 -24.62 -4.59 -18.21
C VAL A 28 -25.08 -3.48 -17.26
N LEU A 29 -26.06 -3.77 -16.39
CA LEU A 29 -26.60 -2.78 -15.46
C LEU A 29 -25.53 -2.25 -14.49
N VAL A 30 -24.63 -3.11 -14.00
CA VAL A 30 -23.51 -2.66 -13.15
C VAL A 30 -22.53 -1.78 -13.91
N GLU A 31 -22.27 -2.07 -15.19
CA GLU A 31 -21.40 -1.25 -16.02
C GLU A 31 -22.03 0.11 -16.34
N ASP A 32 -23.34 0.16 -16.58
CA ASP A 32 -24.08 1.41 -16.78
C ASP A 32 -24.05 2.28 -15.51
N ILE A 33 -24.29 1.68 -14.34
CA ILE A 33 -24.16 2.36 -13.05
C ILE A 33 -22.72 2.90 -12.89
N LYS A 34 -21.71 2.11 -13.26
CA LYS A 34 -20.31 2.54 -13.21
C LYS A 34 -20.06 3.75 -14.10
N HIS A 35 -20.57 3.73 -15.33
CA HIS A 35 -20.42 4.82 -16.28
C HIS A 35 -21.04 6.12 -15.74
N ILE A 36 -22.30 6.05 -15.29
CA ILE A 36 -23.01 7.18 -14.68
C ILE A 36 -22.20 7.73 -13.49
N CYS A 37 -21.73 6.86 -12.61
CA CYS A 37 -21.07 7.30 -11.37
C CYS A 37 -19.67 7.91 -11.58
N THR A 38 -18.95 7.44 -12.60
CA THR A 38 -17.56 7.87 -12.84
C THR A 38 -17.48 9.07 -13.78
N GLN A 39 -18.27 9.09 -14.87
CA GLN A 39 -18.13 10.09 -15.93
C GLN A 39 -19.13 11.24 -15.87
N GLU A 40 -20.34 11.00 -15.34
CA GLU A 40 -21.42 11.99 -15.42
C GLU A 40 -21.58 12.82 -14.15
N ILE A 41 -21.10 12.33 -12.99
CA ILE A 41 -21.30 13.00 -11.70
C ILE A 41 -20.41 14.22 -11.54
N SER A 42 -21.05 15.38 -11.36
CA SER A 42 -20.43 16.62 -10.88
C SER A 42 -20.24 16.59 -9.35
N GLU A 43 -19.34 17.40 -8.80
CA GLU A 43 -19.12 17.49 -7.35
C GLU A 43 -20.39 17.80 -6.54
N LYS A 44 -21.34 18.50 -7.16
CA LYS A 44 -22.62 18.90 -6.54
C LYS A 44 -23.59 17.73 -6.38
N ASP A 45 -23.43 16.68 -7.18
CA ASP A 45 -24.34 15.53 -7.19
C ASP A 45 -23.86 14.38 -6.30
N ILE A 46 -22.63 14.46 -5.76
CA ILE A 46 -22.02 13.37 -4.98
C ILE A 46 -22.89 12.95 -3.79
N ASP A 47 -23.49 13.90 -3.06
CA ASP A 47 -24.31 13.59 -1.88
C ASP A 47 -25.58 12.82 -2.27
N LEU A 48 -26.21 13.24 -3.37
CA LEU A 48 -27.38 12.57 -3.93
C LEU A 48 -27.02 11.17 -4.42
N THR A 49 -25.90 11.03 -5.13
CA THR A 49 -25.41 9.72 -5.59
C THR A 49 -25.08 8.81 -4.42
N CYS A 50 -24.46 9.32 -3.34
CA CYS A 50 -24.23 8.52 -2.14
C CYS A 50 -25.56 8.00 -1.57
N GLY A 51 -26.58 8.86 -1.48
CA GLY A 51 -27.92 8.48 -1.04
C GLY A 51 -28.53 7.34 -1.87
N LEU A 52 -28.33 7.36 -3.19
CA LEU A 52 -28.82 6.33 -4.11
C LEU A 52 -27.98 5.04 -4.06
N LEU A 53 -26.65 5.13 -4.21
CA LEU A 53 -25.74 3.99 -4.23
C LEU A 53 -25.73 3.21 -2.91
N PHE A 54 -25.89 3.91 -1.79
CA PHE A 54 -25.88 3.31 -0.46
C PHE A 54 -27.28 3.17 0.14
N HIS A 55 -28.32 3.31 -0.69
CA HIS A 55 -29.69 3.11 -0.26
C HIS A 55 -29.90 1.70 0.31
N LYS A 56 -30.66 1.57 1.40
CA LYS A 56 -30.77 0.34 2.19
C LYS A 56 -31.45 -0.82 1.45
N SER A 57 -32.35 -0.54 0.51
CA SER A 57 -33.11 -1.55 -0.23
C SER A 57 -32.65 -1.73 -1.68
N THR A 58 -32.30 -0.63 -2.35
CA THR A 58 -32.03 -0.59 -3.80
C THR A 58 -30.58 -0.19 -4.13
N GLY A 59 -29.75 0.07 -3.13
CA GLY A 59 -28.35 0.45 -3.34
C GLY A 59 -27.45 -0.71 -3.77
N LEU A 60 -26.25 -0.35 -4.22
CA LEU A 60 -25.21 -1.28 -4.66
C LEU A 60 -24.68 -2.17 -3.51
N VAL A 61 -24.60 -1.62 -2.30
CA VAL A 61 -24.24 -2.38 -1.08
C VAL A 61 -25.25 -3.49 -0.82
N LYS A 62 -26.54 -3.20 -1.00
CA LYS A 62 -27.60 -4.21 -0.83
C LYS A 62 -27.54 -5.28 -1.92
N PHE A 63 -27.25 -4.88 -3.17
CA PHE A 63 -27.03 -5.82 -4.27
C PHE A 63 -25.89 -6.80 -3.95
N LEU A 64 -24.75 -6.32 -3.46
CA LEU A 64 -23.61 -7.15 -3.08
C LEU A 64 -23.97 -8.16 -1.98
N GLN A 65 -24.76 -7.76 -0.99
CA GLN A 65 -25.24 -8.65 0.07
C GLN A 65 -26.17 -9.74 -0.48
N LYS A 66 -27.16 -9.37 -1.31
CA LYS A 66 -28.11 -10.33 -1.93
C LYS A 66 -27.41 -11.34 -2.82
N SER A 67 -26.49 -10.87 -3.66
CA SER A 67 -25.78 -11.69 -4.65
C SER A 67 -24.57 -12.45 -4.09
N ALA A 68 -24.24 -12.31 -2.80
CA ALA A 68 -23.01 -12.84 -2.21
C ALA A 68 -22.79 -14.35 -2.48
N LYS A 69 -23.86 -15.15 -2.42
CA LYS A 69 -23.83 -16.61 -2.67
C LYS A 69 -24.14 -17.00 -4.13
N VAL A 70 -24.54 -16.05 -4.97
CA VAL A 70 -24.90 -16.30 -6.37
C VAL A 70 -23.62 -16.33 -7.20
N GLU A 71 -23.23 -17.50 -7.68
CA GLU A 71 -21.93 -17.73 -8.31
C GLU A 71 -21.88 -17.19 -9.74
N GLU A 72 -23.01 -17.21 -10.43
CA GLU A 72 -23.21 -16.74 -11.80
C GLU A 72 -22.89 -15.25 -11.92
N LEU A 73 -23.10 -14.48 -10.85
CA LEU A 73 -22.92 -13.03 -10.79
C LEU A 73 -21.52 -12.60 -10.33
N GLN A 74 -20.53 -13.48 -10.39
CA GLN A 74 -19.15 -13.16 -9.99
C GLN A 74 -18.55 -11.95 -10.74
N ASN A 75 -18.95 -11.70 -12.00
CA ASN A 75 -18.50 -10.55 -12.79
C ASN A 75 -19.14 -9.26 -12.27
N ALA A 76 -20.47 -9.19 -12.25
CA ALA A 76 -21.22 -8.09 -11.68
C ALA A 76 -20.74 -7.72 -10.26
N LYS A 77 -20.52 -8.71 -9.37
CA LYS A 77 -19.96 -8.46 -8.03
C LYS A 77 -18.56 -7.82 -8.10
N THR A 78 -17.70 -8.32 -8.97
CA THR A 78 -16.35 -7.77 -9.15
C THR A 78 -16.41 -6.32 -9.65
N ASN A 79 -17.21 -6.04 -10.68
CA ASN A 79 -17.35 -4.70 -11.25
C ASN A 79 -17.99 -3.72 -10.26
N ALA A 80 -18.98 -4.17 -9.49
CA ALA A 80 -19.60 -3.38 -8.42
C ALA A 80 -18.59 -3.01 -7.33
N LEU A 81 -17.73 -3.94 -6.91
CA LEU A 81 -16.67 -3.67 -5.94
C LEU A 81 -15.59 -2.73 -6.50
N VAL A 82 -15.22 -2.88 -7.78
CA VAL A 82 -14.30 -1.95 -8.46
C VAL A 82 -14.89 -0.56 -8.54
N LEU A 83 -16.16 -0.43 -8.93
CA LEU A 83 -16.89 0.84 -8.90
C LEU A 83 -16.88 1.44 -7.48
N LEU A 84 -17.21 0.67 -6.44
CA LEU A 84 -17.17 1.17 -5.06
C LEU A 84 -15.78 1.71 -4.71
N SER A 85 -14.73 0.96 -5.05
CA SER A 85 -13.34 1.38 -4.82
C SER A 85 -13.05 2.73 -5.50
N GLU A 86 -13.40 2.91 -6.78
CA GLU A 86 -13.20 4.15 -7.53
C GLU A 86 -14.06 5.31 -6.97
N PHE A 87 -15.34 5.05 -6.69
CA PHE A 87 -16.27 6.07 -6.21
C PHE A 87 -15.93 6.56 -4.80
N ILE A 88 -15.45 5.68 -3.91
CA ILE A 88 -15.02 6.06 -2.56
C ILE A 88 -13.88 7.10 -2.61
N GLN A 89 -12.95 6.97 -3.56
CA GLN A 89 -11.90 7.98 -3.76
C GLN A 89 -12.46 9.31 -4.24
N LYS A 90 -13.50 9.29 -5.09
CA LYS A 90 -14.15 10.51 -5.61
C LYS A 90 -15.02 11.20 -4.56
N ALA A 91 -15.69 10.45 -3.69
CA ALA A 91 -16.61 10.97 -2.69
C ALA A 91 -15.92 11.34 -1.36
N GLU A 92 -14.71 10.83 -1.13
CA GLU A 92 -13.88 11.11 0.05
C GLU A 92 -14.66 10.96 1.37
N ARG A 93 -14.64 11.99 2.24
CA ARG A 93 -15.27 11.96 3.56
C ARG A 93 -16.80 11.90 3.53
N LYS A 94 -17.45 12.12 2.38
CA LYS A 94 -18.92 11.98 2.24
C LYS A 94 -19.37 10.52 2.39
N ILE A 95 -18.44 9.57 2.31
CA ILE A 95 -18.69 8.14 2.49
C ILE A 95 -18.84 7.75 3.98
N LEU A 96 -18.33 8.55 4.92
CA LEU A 96 -18.29 8.18 6.34
C LEU A 96 -19.62 7.68 6.93
N PRO A 97 -20.79 8.30 6.65
CA PRO A 97 -22.08 7.80 7.15
C PRO A 97 -22.44 6.39 6.66
N TYR A 98 -21.81 5.92 5.57
CA TYR A 98 -22.06 4.64 4.92
C TYR A 98 -20.93 3.63 5.17
N ALA A 99 -19.84 4.02 5.85
CA ALA A 99 -18.62 3.23 6.02
C ALA A 99 -18.90 1.83 6.59
N VAL A 100 -19.72 1.74 7.64
CA VAL A 100 -20.09 0.46 8.28
C VAL A 100 -20.81 -0.45 7.29
N ALA A 101 -21.80 0.07 6.56
CA ALA A 101 -22.59 -0.72 5.60
C ALA A 101 -21.72 -1.23 4.42
N ILE A 102 -20.81 -0.39 3.92
CA ILE A 102 -19.87 -0.77 2.87
C ILE A 102 -18.93 -1.87 3.37
N LYS A 103 -18.33 -1.69 4.55
CA LYS A 103 -17.45 -2.68 5.19
C LYS A 103 -18.17 -4.02 5.38
N ASP A 104 -19.38 -4.01 5.92
CA ASP A 104 -20.13 -5.24 6.18
C ASP A 104 -20.52 -5.99 4.91
N ALA A 105 -20.87 -5.27 3.84
CA ALA A 105 -21.11 -5.90 2.54
C ALA A 105 -19.83 -6.53 1.97
N CYS A 106 -18.69 -5.85 2.08
CA CYS A 106 -17.41 -6.40 1.62
C CYS A 106 -17.00 -7.64 2.42
N VAL A 107 -17.15 -7.61 3.75
CA VAL A 107 -16.90 -8.77 4.62
C VAL A 107 -17.83 -9.93 4.27
N THR A 108 -19.12 -9.64 4.00
CA THR A 108 -20.11 -10.65 3.60
C THR A 108 -19.73 -11.31 2.28
N VAL A 109 -19.47 -10.51 1.24
CA VAL A 109 -19.07 -11.00 -0.08
C VAL A 109 -17.75 -11.78 0.02
N TYR A 110 -16.74 -11.26 0.72
CA TYR A 110 -15.47 -11.96 0.92
C TYR A 110 -15.68 -13.34 1.58
N SER A 111 -16.56 -13.42 2.57
CA SER A 111 -16.77 -14.63 3.37
C SER A 111 -17.56 -15.70 2.63
N LEU A 112 -18.56 -15.30 1.86
CA LEU A 112 -19.52 -16.20 1.22
C LEU A 112 -19.14 -16.56 -0.22
N ASP A 113 -18.35 -15.73 -0.90
CA ASP A 113 -17.92 -16.00 -2.27
C ASP A 113 -16.74 -16.99 -2.28
N ARG A 114 -16.72 -17.87 -3.29
CA ARG A 114 -15.64 -18.85 -3.48
C ARG A 114 -14.55 -18.38 -4.45
N PHE A 115 -14.84 -17.40 -5.31
CA PHE A 115 -13.93 -16.95 -6.35
C PHE A 115 -12.91 -15.94 -5.82
N ALA A 116 -11.63 -16.24 -6.03
CA ALA A 116 -10.53 -15.38 -5.60
C ALA A 116 -10.62 -13.95 -6.18
N LYS A 117 -11.12 -13.80 -7.42
CA LYS A 117 -11.27 -12.47 -8.06
C LYS A 117 -12.23 -11.57 -7.29
N VAL A 118 -13.34 -12.12 -6.78
CA VAL A 118 -14.34 -11.36 -6.02
C VAL A 118 -13.76 -10.98 -4.66
N LYS A 119 -13.09 -11.93 -3.98
CA LYS A 119 -12.38 -11.66 -2.71
C LYS A 119 -11.32 -10.57 -2.86
N ASN A 120 -10.53 -10.61 -3.94
CA ASN A 120 -9.51 -9.61 -4.25
C ASN A 120 -10.09 -8.24 -4.61
N ALA A 121 -11.33 -8.16 -5.09
CA ALA A 121 -12.01 -6.89 -5.33
C ALA A 121 -12.62 -6.31 -4.04
N ALA A 122 -13.01 -7.15 -3.07
CA ALA A 122 -13.62 -6.71 -1.81
C ALA A 122 -12.61 -6.07 -0.84
N ILE A 123 -11.38 -6.60 -0.77
CA ILE A 123 -10.36 -6.11 0.16
C ILE A 123 -9.93 -4.65 -0.11
N PRO A 124 -9.66 -4.22 -1.35
CA PRO A 124 -9.34 -2.83 -1.66
C PRO A 124 -10.44 -1.84 -1.25
N VAL A 125 -11.72 -2.23 -1.34
CA VAL A 125 -12.84 -1.41 -0.86
C VAL A 125 -12.76 -1.25 0.66
N MET A 126 -12.52 -2.34 1.39
CA MET A 126 -12.32 -2.28 2.85
C MET A 126 -11.13 -1.39 3.22
N ILE A 127 -9.98 -1.54 2.55
CA ILE A 127 -8.79 -0.70 2.78
C ILE A 127 -9.14 0.79 2.64
N LYS A 128 -9.78 1.19 1.54
CA LYS A 128 -10.14 2.60 1.30
C LYS A 128 -11.12 3.14 2.34
N VAL A 129 -12.09 2.33 2.77
CA VAL A 129 -13.00 2.71 3.87
C VAL A 129 -12.22 2.93 5.16
N LEU A 130 -11.30 2.03 5.50
CA LEU A 130 -10.48 2.16 6.71
C LEU A 130 -9.61 3.42 6.65
N GLU A 131 -8.90 3.66 5.56
CA GLU A 131 -8.07 4.86 5.38
C GLU A 131 -8.88 6.16 5.55
N LEU A 132 -10.10 6.24 5.01
CA LEU A 132 -10.97 7.42 5.17
C LEU A 132 -11.46 7.61 6.61
N THR A 133 -11.55 6.53 7.38
CA THR A 133 -12.00 6.56 8.78
C THR A 133 -10.87 6.90 9.76
N ALA A 134 -9.65 7.10 9.27
CA ALA A 134 -8.52 7.55 10.08
C ALA A 134 -8.86 8.86 10.82
N GLY A 135 -8.75 8.83 12.15
CA GLY A 135 -9.08 9.95 13.03
C GLY A 135 -10.58 10.21 13.24
N ALA A 136 -11.49 9.42 12.67
CA ALA A 136 -12.94 9.60 12.81
C ALA A 136 -13.54 8.87 14.03
N ALA A 137 -12.72 8.22 14.87
CA ALA A 137 -13.15 7.46 16.05
C ALA A 137 -14.22 6.37 15.78
N MET A 138 -14.18 5.73 14.60
CA MET A 138 -15.16 4.72 14.17
C MET A 138 -14.74 3.27 14.44
N GLY A 139 -13.66 3.04 15.20
CA GLY A 139 -13.07 1.71 15.37
C GLY A 139 -14.04 0.66 15.97
N ASN A 140 -14.90 1.09 16.90
CA ASN A 140 -15.92 0.22 17.50
C ASN A 140 -17.07 -0.07 16.52
N ASP A 141 -17.59 0.97 15.84
CA ASP A 141 -18.69 0.82 14.87
C ASP A 141 -18.29 -0.05 13.67
N LEU A 142 -17.03 0.03 13.27
CA LEU A 142 -16.45 -0.80 12.21
C LEU A 142 -16.08 -2.21 12.69
N ASP A 143 -16.16 -2.48 13.99
CA ASP A 143 -15.84 -3.76 14.60
C ASP A 143 -14.45 -4.26 14.19
N ILE A 144 -13.46 -3.37 14.32
CA ILE A 144 -12.09 -3.61 13.84
C ILE A 144 -11.45 -4.80 14.55
N GLU A 145 -11.73 -5.02 15.82
CA GLU A 145 -11.18 -6.15 16.57
C GLU A 145 -11.61 -7.51 15.97
N ASN A 146 -12.89 -7.64 15.58
CA ASN A 146 -13.35 -8.85 14.90
C ASN A 146 -12.80 -8.96 13.48
N LEU A 147 -12.59 -7.83 12.79
CA LEU A 147 -11.93 -7.81 11.48
C LEU A 147 -10.50 -8.38 11.58
N ILE A 148 -9.73 -7.92 12.56
CA ILE A 148 -8.38 -8.42 12.88
C ILE A 148 -8.44 -9.94 13.12
N LYS A 149 -9.27 -10.39 14.09
CA LYS A 149 -9.41 -11.81 14.46
C LYS A 149 -9.77 -12.68 13.25
N LYS A 150 -10.73 -12.21 12.43
CA LYS A 150 -11.17 -12.91 11.22
C LYS A 150 -10.00 -13.13 10.25
N PHE A 151 -9.28 -12.07 9.88
CA PHE A 151 -8.25 -12.14 8.86
C PHE A 151 -6.96 -12.81 9.33
N PHE A 152 -6.60 -12.68 10.62
CA PHE A 152 -5.59 -13.54 11.23
C PHE A 152 -5.99 -15.02 11.17
N GLY A 153 -7.26 -15.33 11.44
CA GLY A 153 -7.81 -16.68 11.35
C GLY A 153 -7.71 -17.24 9.93
N GLU A 154 -7.97 -16.44 8.90
CA GLU A 154 -7.81 -16.83 7.50
C GLU A 154 -6.37 -17.23 7.14
N LEU A 155 -5.38 -16.48 7.65
CA LEU A 155 -3.95 -16.81 7.45
C LEU A 155 -3.49 -18.03 8.27
N SER A 156 -4.06 -18.24 9.45
CA SER A 156 -3.64 -19.29 10.39
C SER A 156 -4.21 -20.67 10.07
N LYS A 157 -5.25 -20.75 9.23
CA LYS A 157 -5.80 -22.02 8.74
C LYS A 157 -4.71 -22.71 7.91
N GLY A 158 -3.94 -23.62 8.51
CA GLY A 158 -2.82 -24.33 7.89
C GLY A 158 -3.17 -25.16 6.65
N THR A 159 -4.46 -25.36 6.38
CA THR A 159 -5.03 -26.01 5.19
C THR A 159 -5.66 -25.01 4.20
N SER A 160 -5.49 -23.70 4.39
CA SER A 160 -6.19 -22.70 3.60
C SER A 160 -5.74 -22.77 2.14
N LYS A 161 -6.66 -23.23 1.28
CA LYS A 161 -6.56 -23.19 -0.19
C LYS A 161 -6.68 -21.76 -0.72
N LEU A 162 -6.29 -20.75 0.07
CA LEU A 162 -6.32 -19.36 -0.36
C LEU A 162 -5.33 -19.18 -1.49
N ALA A 163 -5.81 -18.64 -2.60
CA ALA A 163 -4.94 -18.22 -3.68
C ALA A 163 -3.91 -17.20 -3.15
N ALA A 164 -2.70 -17.25 -3.69
CA ALA A 164 -1.60 -16.35 -3.32
C ALA A 164 -2.01 -14.87 -3.32
N SER A 165 -2.82 -14.44 -4.29
CA SER A 165 -3.33 -13.07 -4.39
C SER A 165 -4.31 -12.68 -3.28
N VAL A 166 -5.09 -13.64 -2.76
CA VAL A 166 -5.99 -13.39 -1.63
C VAL A 166 -5.16 -13.24 -0.36
N LYS A 167 -4.16 -14.10 -0.14
CA LYS A 167 -3.22 -13.97 0.99
C LYS A 167 -2.52 -12.60 0.96
N ALA A 168 -2.03 -12.20 -0.21
CA ALA A 168 -1.40 -10.89 -0.41
C ALA A 168 -2.32 -9.72 -0.01
N SER A 169 -3.58 -9.78 -0.41
CA SER A 169 -4.58 -8.76 -0.07
C SER A 169 -4.86 -8.72 1.43
N ILE A 170 -4.95 -9.88 2.10
CA ILE A 170 -5.12 -9.95 3.55
C ILE A 170 -3.91 -9.35 4.29
N TYR A 171 -2.70 -9.67 3.84
CA TYR A 171 -1.47 -9.10 4.38
C TYR A 171 -1.47 -7.57 4.30
N ASN A 172 -1.86 -7.01 3.16
CA ASN A 172 -1.98 -5.55 3.00
C ASN A 172 -3.06 -4.99 3.96
N LEU A 173 -4.26 -5.59 3.99
CA LEU A 173 -5.36 -5.15 4.85
C LEU A 173 -4.96 -5.09 6.34
N LEU A 174 -4.30 -6.13 6.86
CA LEU A 174 -3.85 -6.15 8.25
C LEU A 174 -2.82 -5.04 8.55
N GLY A 175 -1.97 -4.71 7.58
CA GLY A 175 -1.02 -3.60 7.69
C GLY A 175 -1.72 -2.24 7.73
N VAL A 176 -2.75 -2.05 6.90
CA VAL A 176 -3.58 -0.83 6.92
C VAL A 176 -4.34 -0.69 8.24
N ILE A 177 -4.87 -1.78 8.80
CA ILE A 177 -5.50 -1.73 10.12
C ILE A 177 -4.47 -1.30 11.19
N ALA A 178 -3.23 -1.80 11.11
CA ALA A 178 -2.15 -1.40 12.02
C ALA A 178 -1.77 0.09 11.87
N GLU A 179 -1.87 0.63 10.66
CA GLU A 179 -1.63 2.05 10.39
C GLU A 179 -2.76 2.96 10.91
N VAL A 180 -4.02 2.56 10.68
CA VAL A 180 -5.18 3.40 10.96
C VAL A 180 -5.68 3.26 12.41
N TYR A 181 -5.61 2.06 12.97
CA TYR A 181 -6.11 1.70 14.30
C TYR A 181 -5.02 1.05 15.17
N PRO A 182 -3.90 1.74 15.43
CA PRO A 182 -2.76 1.17 16.14
C PRO A 182 -3.13 0.64 17.53
N ASP A 183 -3.97 1.35 18.29
CA ASP A 183 -4.37 0.95 19.65
C ASP A 183 -5.04 -0.43 19.70
N LEU A 184 -5.78 -0.79 18.64
CA LEU A 184 -6.46 -2.09 18.53
C LEU A 184 -5.51 -3.19 18.02
N MET A 185 -4.37 -2.81 17.43
CA MET A 185 -3.38 -3.73 16.87
C MET A 185 -2.24 -4.06 17.85
N THR A 186 -2.05 -3.28 18.93
CA THR A 186 -0.95 -3.47 19.90
C THR A 186 -0.83 -4.92 20.42
N LEU A 187 -1.97 -5.59 20.68
CA LEU A 187 -1.97 -6.98 21.17
C LEU A 187 -1.58 -8.02 20.11
N TYR A 188 -1.50 -7.62 18.83
CA TYR A 188 -1.26 -8.50 17.69
C TYR A 188 0.03 -8.15 16.93
N GLU A 189 0.72 -7.07 17.28
CA GLU A 189 1.83 -6.51 16.50
C GLU A 189 2.98 -7.51 16.27
N ASP A 190 3.49 -8.16 17.33
CA ASP A 190 4.62 -9.11 17.24
C ASP A 190 4.25 -10.32 16.39
N LYS A 191 3.01 -10.78 16.53
CA LYS A 191 2.47 -11.86 15.70
C LYS A 191 2.37 -11.43 14.24
N LEU A 192 1.93 -10.20 13.97
CA LEU A 192 1.75 -9.69 12.61
C LEU A 192 3.09 -9.57 11.88
N VAL A 193 4.09 -8.92 12.50
CA VAL A 193 5.42 -8.79 11.90
C VAL A 193 6.08 -10.16 11.74
N GLY A 194 5.89 -11.08 12.70
CA GLY A 194 6.34 -12.46 12.59
C GLY A 194 5.73 -13.20 11.39
N LEU A 195 4.44 -12.98 11.10
CA LEU A 195 3.79 -13.53 9.91
C LEU A 195 4.38 -12.97 8.61
N TYR A 196 4.59 -11.66 8.52
CA TYR A 196 5.19 -11.03 7.34
C TYR A 196 6.59 -11.57 7.06
N VAL A 197 7.46 -11.54 8.08
CA VAL A 197 8.86 -11.97 7.94
C VAL A 197 8.94 -13.48 7.67
N GLY A 198 8.10 -14.28 8.34
CA GLY A 198 8.00 -15.72 8.09
C GLY A 198 7.58 -16.04 6.67
N ALA A 199 6.58 -15.34 6.13
CA ALA A 199 6.13 -15.51 4.75
C ALA A 199 7.20 -15.06 3.74
N LEU A 200 7.83 -13.91 3.94
CA LEU A 200 8.93 -13.42 3.10
C LEU A 200 10.10 -14.40 3.08
N LYS A 201 10.49 -14.92 4.25
CA LYS A 201 11.51 -15.95 4.35
C LYS A 201 11.16 -17.20 3.57
N ALA A 202 9.94 -17.71 3.74
CA ALA A 202 9.48 -18.91 3.04
C ALA A 202 9.50 -18.75 1.52
N GLU A 203 9.04 -17.60 1.01
CA GLU A 203 8.92 -17.37 -0.43
C GLU A 203 10.23 -16.92 -1.11
N MET A 204 11.09 -16.18 -0.41
CA MET A 204 12.31 -15.61 -1.00
C MET A 204 13.58 -16.46 -0.80
N THR A 205 13.53 -17.47 0.07
CA THR A 205 14.70 -18.34 0.35
C THR A 205 14.50 -19.80 -0.02
N ALA A 206 13.31 -20.18 -0.49
CA ALA A 206 13.03 -21.53 -0.96
C ALA A 206 13.91 -21.88 -2.18
N LYS A 207 14.62 -23.00 -2.09
CA LYS A 207 15.48 -23.51 -3.18
C LYS A 207 14.73 -24.34 -4.22
N THR A 208 13.61 -24.92 -3.84
CA THR A 208 12.89 -25.95 -4.62
C THR A 208 11.47 -25.55 -5.01
N LYS A 209 10.81 -24.71 -4.21
CA LYS A 209 9.45 -24.21 -4.50
C LYS A 209 9.55 -22.93 -5.32
N LYS A 210 8.74 -22.83 -6.37
CA LYS A 210 8.54 -21.56 -7.09
C LYS A 210 7.90 -20.54 -6.15
N ALA A 211 8.54 -19.39 -6.00
CA ALA A 211 8.07 -18.30 -5.15
C ALA A 211 6.70 -17.77 -5.60
N GLU A 212 5.81 -17.55 -4.63
CA GLU A 212 4.53 -16.88 -4.80
C GLU A 212 4.74 -15.36 -4.75
N LEU A 213 5.12 -14.77 -5.89
CA LEU A 213 5.38 -13.32 -6.00
C LEU A 213 4.27 -12.41 -5.42
N PRO A 214 2.96 -12.71 -5.55
CA PRO A 214 1.92 -11.90 -4.92
C PRO A 214 2.05 -11.85 -3.40
N VAL A 215 2.41 -12.96 -2.75
CA VAL A 215 2.58 -13.02 -1.29
C VAL A 215 3.71 -12.10 -0.85
N ILE A 216 4.83 -12.10 -1.59
CA ILE A 216 5.97 -11.21 -1.32
C ILE A 216 5.52 -9.74 -1.40
N ALA A 217 4.85 -9.35 -2.50
CA ALA A 217 4.38 -7.98 -2.67
C ALA A 217 3.40 -7.56 -1.55
N GLY A 218 2.41 -8.41 -1.23
CA GLY A 218 1.44 -8.11 -0.17
C GLY A 218 2.05 -8.01 1.22
N CYS A 219 3.07 -8.81 1.54
CA CYS A 219 3.79 -8.70 2.81
C CYS A 219 4.58 -7.38 2.90
N LEU A 220 5.25 -6.98 1.82
CA LEU A 220 6.01 -5.72 1.77
C LEU A 220 5.08 -4.50 1.84
N GLU A 221 3.93 -4.53 1.16
CA GLU A 221 2.92 -3.47 1.28
C GLU A 221 2.33 -3.41 2.70
N GLY A 222 1.99 -4.57 3.28
CA GLY A 222 1.51 -4.66 4.66
C GLY A 222 2.54 -4.13 5.67
N LEU A 223 3.81 -4.50 5.53
CA LEU A 223 4.91 -3.96 6.34
C LEU A 223 5.06 -2.44 6.17
N THR A 224 4.91 -1.93 4.95
CA THR A 224 4.99 -0.49 4.68
C THR A 224 3.91 0.30 5.43
N ALA A 225 2.72 -0.26 5.60
CA ALA A 225 1.68 0.35 6.42
C ALA A 225 1.92 0.14 7.93
N PHE A 226 2.23 -1.10 8.32
CA PHE A 226 2.49 -1.48 9.71
C PHE A 226 3.58 -0.65 10.39
N MET A 227 4.71 -0.43 9.72
CA MET A 227 5.89 0.24 10.28
C MET A 227 5.71 1.75 10.54
N VAL A 228 4.54 2.32 10.20
CA VAL A 228 4.21 3.71 10.52
C VAL A 228 4.07 3.92 12.02
N ASN A 229 3.38 2.99 12.70
CA ASN A 229 3.15 3.05 14.15
C ASN A 229 3.99 2.01 14.91
N PHE A 230 4.38 0.92 14.25
CA PHE A 230 5.11 -0.20 14.84
C PHE A 230 6.50 -0.32 14.23
N THR A 231 7.35 0.63 14.59
CA THR A 231 8.72 0.76 14.10
C THR A 231 9.54 -0.52 14.34
N GLN A 232 10.42 -0.85 13.40
CA GLN A 232 11.26 -2.06 13.38
C GLN A 232 12.73 -1.69 13.21
N SER A 233 13.21 -0.72 13.99
CA SER A 233 14.62 -0.29 13.99
C SER A 233 15.48 -1.14 14.93
N ILE A 234 16.79 -1.20 14.68
CA ILE A 234 17.74 -1.86 15.60
C ILE A 234 17.80 -1.10 16.92
N GLN A 235 17.73 0.23 16.86
CA GLN A 235 17.82 1.12 18.01
C GLN A 235 16.70 0.85 19.03
N GLU A 236 15.54 0.42 18.55
CA GLU A 236 14.39 0.03 19.38
C GLU A 236 14.38 -1.47 19.73
N GLY A 237 15.43 -2.21 19.38
CA GLY A 237 15.58 -3.62 19.75
C GLY A 237 14.74 -4.59 18.92
N SER A 238 14.24 -4.19 17.74
CA SER A 238 13.49 -5.12 16.89
C SER A 238 14.36 -6.29 16.40
N LYS A 239 13.94 -7.51 16.75
CA LYS A 239 14.54 -8.76 16.27
C LYS A 239 14.33 -9.00 14.76
N TYR A 240 13.39 -8.27 14.14
CA TYR A 240 13.02 -8.42 12.73
C TYR A 240 13.70 -7.41 11.79
N SER A 241 14.33 -6.37 12.34
CA SER A 241 14.86 -5.23 11.59
C SER A 241 15.74 -5.64 10.39
N TYR A 242 16.73 -6.51 10.62
CA TYR A 242 17.62 -6.98 9.56
C TYR A 242 16.91 -7.86 8.52
N GLU A 243 16.00 -8.74 8.95
CA GLU A 243 15.26 -9.61 8.02
C GLU A 243 14.36 -8.77 7.10
N ILE A 244 13.66 -7.76 7.63
CA ILE A 244 12.85 -6.83 6.84
C ILE A 244 13.73 -6.10 5.82
N PHE A 245 14.84 -5.50 6.27
CA PHE A 245 15.80 -4.83 5.38
C PHE A 245 16.29 -5.76 4.27
N LYS A 246 16.74 -6.96 4.64
CA LYS A 246 17.27 -7.97 3.72
C LYS A 246 16.26 -8.33 2.64
N TYR A 247 15.01 -8.63 3.02
CA TYR A 247 13.97 -9.03 2.06
C TYR A 247 13.50 -7.87 1.19
N ALA A 248 13.39 -6.65 1.74
CA ALA A 248 13.11 -5.45 0.94
C ALA A 248 14.22 -5.19 -0.09
N ARG A 249 15.49 -5.29 0.31
CA ARG A 249 16.67 -5.16 -0.58
C ARG A 249 16.70 -6.23 -1.68
N MET A 250 16.27 -7.46 -1.37
CA MET A 250 16.14 -8.53 -2.36
C MET A 250 15.01 -8.26 -3.35
N ALA A 251 13.90 -7.67 -2.90
CA ALA A 251 12.74 -7.35 -3.73
C ALA A 251 13.02 -6.26 -4.80
N ILE A 252 14.04 -5.43 -4.56
CA ILE A 252 14.46 -4.36 -5.48
C ILE A 252 15.74 -4.71 -6.24
N ASP A 253 16.09 -5.98 -6.38
CA ASP A 253 17.23 -6.37 -7.22
C ASP A 253 16.86 -6.21 -8.71
N PRO A 254 17.48 -5.29 -9.46
CA PRO A 254 17.15 -5.05 -10.87
C PRO A 254 17.54 -6.21 -11.78
N ASN A 255 18.39 -7.14 -11.32
CA ASN A 255 18.81 -8.30 -12.10
C ASN A 255 17.77 -9.42 -12.09
N ILE A 256 16.76 -9.34 -11.23
CA ILE A 256 15.67 -10.32 -11.19
C ILE A 256 14.63 -9.91 -12.22
N SER A 257 14.45 -10.75 -13.24
CA SER A 257 13.38 -10.58 -14.22
C SER A 257 12.04 -10.97 -13.61
N TYR A 258 11.28 -9.96 -13.16
CA TYR A 258 9.92 -10.17 -12.70
C TYR A 258 8.94 -10.10 -13.89
N THR A 259 7.97 -11.01 -13.93
CA THR A 259 6.88 -10.97 -14.92
C THR A 259 5.96 -9.77 -14.73
N ARG A 260 5.94 -9.20 -13.52
CA ARG A 260 5.20 -7.99 -13.13
C ARG A 260 5.99 -7.22 -12.08
N TYR A 261 5.81 -5.90 -12.05
CA TYR A 261 6.57 -5.02 -11.16
C TYR A 261 6.00 -4.90 -9.74
N ASP A 262 5.02 -5.72 -9.32
CA ASP A 262 4.38 -5.61 -8.01
C ASP A 262 5.37 -5.74 -6.84
N VAL A 263 6.31 -6.70 -6.92
CA VAL A 263 7.34 -6.94 -5.90
C VAL A 263 8.32 -5.76 -5.79
N PRO A 264 8.99 -5.30 -6.87
CA PRO A 264 9.87 -4.14 -6.76
C PRO A 264 9.12 -2.86 -6.38
N ARG A 265 7.87 -2.67 -6.82
CA ARG A 265 7.05 -1.52 -6.37
C ARG A 265 6.86 -1.54 -4.86
N ALA A 266 6.50 -2.69 -4.28
CA ALA A 266 6.30 -2.81 -2.84
C ALA A 266 7.60 -2.60 -2.05
N GLY A 267 8.73 -3.14 -2.53
CA GLY A 267 10.04 -2.92 -1.92
C GLY A 267 10.50 -1.46 -1.97
N LEU A 268 10.32 -0.78 -3.12
CA LEU A 268 10.65 0.64 -3.28
C LEU A 268 9.77 1.53 -2.40
N LYS A 269 8.46 1.27 -2.32
CA LYS A 269 7.54 1.98 -1.40
C LYS A 269 8.03 1.88 0.05
N LEU A 270 8.44 0.68 0.48
CA LEU A 270 8.95 0.44 1.83
C LEU A 270 10.18 1.31 2.11
N PHE A 271 11.16 1.33 1.21
CA PHE A 271 12.36 2.19 1.37
C PHE A 271 12.02 3.68 1.32
N ALA A 272 11.18 4.11 0.39
CA ALA A 272 10.76 5.51 0.29
C ALA A 272 10.11 6.00 1.58
N ARG A 273 9.33 5.16 2.25
CA ARG A 273 8.62 5.51 3.48
C ARG A 273 9.48 5.35 4.75
N HIS A 274 10.31 4.31 4.82
CA HIS A 274 10.91 3.84 6.07
C HIS A 274 12.44 3.72 6.06
N ALA A 275 13.14 4.31 5.09
CA ALA A 275 14.62 4.29 5.04
C ALA A 275 15.27 4.67 6.39
N GLY A 276 14.67 5.62 7.13
CA GLY A 276 15.18 6.08 8.43
C GLY A 276 15.29 4.99 9.49
N GLN A 277 14.50 3.92 9.39
CA GLN A 277 14.56 2.78 10.32
C GLN A 277 15.71 1.80 10.00
N PHE A 278 16.37 1.96 8.84
CA PHE A 278 17.43 1.07 8.36
C PHE A 278 18.80 1.74 8.23
N LYS A 279 18.99 2.92 8.85
CA LYS A 279 20.23 3.72 8.77
C LYS A 279 21.54 2.90 8.90
N PRO A 280 21.71 2.02 9.91
CA PRO A 280 22.95 1.25 10.05
C PRO A 280 23.21 0.35 8.83
N PHE A 281 22.19 -0.38 8.37
CA PHE A 281 22.32 -1.29 7.24
C PHE A 281 22.54 -0.54 5.90
N LEU A 282 21.88 0.61 5.74
CA LEU A 282 22.07 1.47 4.57
C LEU A 282 23.50 2.01 4.52
N MET A 283 24.09 2.36 5.66
CA MET A 283 25.49 2.77 5.73
C MET A 283 26.44 1.61 5.43
N ASP A 284 26.18 0.41 5.94
CA ASP A 284 27.03 -0.76 5.70
C ASP A 284 27.01 -1.17 4.22
N GLU A 285 25.89 -0.98 3.53
CA GLU A 285 25.68 -1.40 2.14
C GLU A 285 25.37 -0.23 1.18
N TYR A 286 25.92 0.96 1.46
CA TYR A 286 25.55 2.19 0.75
C TYR A 286 25.73 2.09 -0.78
N ARG A 287 26.83 1.47 -1.25
CA ARG A 287 27.14 1.37 -2.68
C ARG A 287 26.18 0.41 -3.40
N PRO A 288 26.03 -0.87 -3.00
CA PRO A 288 25.05 -1.77 -3.62
C PRO A 288 23.62 -1.23 -3.58
N MET A 289 23.23 -0.56 -2.49
CA MET A 289 21.89 0.05 -2.39
C MET A 289 21.73 1.22 -3.36
N TYR A 290 22.72 2.12 -3.44
CA TYR A 290 22.70 3.24 -4.38
C TYR A 290 22.57 2.76 -5.84
N GLU A 291 23.35 1.76 -6.24
CA GLU A 291 23.31 1.19 -7.60
C GLU A 291 21.92 0.65 -7.96
N LYS A 292 21.28 -0.09 -7.04
CA LYS A 292 19.91 -0.60 -7.21
C LYS A 292 18.90 0.53 -7.36
N LEU A 293 18.96 1.53 -6.48
CA LEU A 293 18.01 2.64 -6.47
C LEU A 293 18.13 3.52 -7.71
N VAL A 294 19.35 3.79 -8.18
CA VAL A 294 19.60 4.51 -9.45
C VAL A 294 19.08 3.73 -10.66
N ALA A 295 19.22 2.40 -10.66
CA ALA A 295 18.67 1.57 -11.73
C ALA A 295 17.14 1.73 -11.83
N TRP A 296 16.45 1.67 -10.69
CA TRP A 296 14.99 1.85 -10.65
C TRP A 296 14.55 3.29 -10.93
N SER A 297 15.30 4.29 -10.49
CA SER A 297 14.99 5.71 -10.73
C SER A 297 15.15 6.13 -12.19
N ARG A 298 15.75 5.27 -13.03
CA ARG A 298 15.93 5.48 -14.48
C ARG A 298 15.15 4.46 -15.31
N HIS A 299 14.26 3.71 -14.68
CA HIS A 299 13.51 2.66 -15.33
C HIS A 299 12.47 3.22 -16.32
N HIS A 300 12.23 2.54 -17.44
CA HIS A 300 11.31 3.01 -18.48
C HIS A 300 9.82 3.02 -18.04
N ASN A 301 9.45 2.16 -17.10
CA ASN A 301 8.12 2.14 -16.51
C ASN A 301 7.95 3.33 -15.54
N ARG A 302 7.03 4.26 -15.85
CA ARG A 302 6.83 5.52 -15.10
C ARG A 302 6.47 5.33 -13.63
N ASP A 303 5.64 4.34 -13.31
CA ASP A 303 5.21 4.06 -11.93
C ASP A 303 6.41 3.62 -11.08
N VAL A 304 7.20 2.69 -11.63
CA VAL A 304 8.38 2.17 -10.93
C VAL A 304 9.47 3.24 -10.86
N LEU A 305 9.61 4.07 -11.90
CA LEU A 305 10.52 5.21 -11.89
C LEU A 305 10.22 6.16 -10.74
N HIS A 306 8.97 6.57 -10.55
CA HIS A 306 8.61 7.49 -9.46
C HIS A 306 8.94 6.91 -8.09
N LEU A 307 8.64 5.62 -7.88
CA LEU A 307 8.99 4.94 -6.63
C LEU A 307 10.50 4.80 -6.46
N GLY A 308 11.25 4.55 -7.55
CA GLY A 308 12.71 4.51 -7.56
C GLY A 308 13.33 5.85 -7.18
N VAL A 309 12.80 6.95 -7.72
CA VAL A 309 13.22 8.31 -7.35
C VAL A 309 12.93 8.58 -5.88
N ALA A 310 11.71 8.33 -5.40
CA ALA A 310 11.35 8.56 -4.00
C ALA A 310 12.21 7.73 -3.02
N ALA A 311 12.50 6.48 -3.36
CA ALA A 311 13.36 5.62 -2.55
C ALA A 311 14.83 6.07 -2.57
N LEU A 312 15.33 6.55 -3.72
CA LEU A 312 16.67 7.13 -3.84
C LEU A 312 16.80 8.42 -3.02
N GLU A 313 15.79 9.30 -3.06
CA GLU A 313 15.76 10.53 -2.26
C GLU A 313 15.78 10.22 -0.76
N ALA A 314 14.93 9.28 -0.31
CA ALA A 314 14.93 8.83 1.07
C ALA A 314 16.29 8.27 1.48
N PHE A 315 16.90 7.40 0.66
CA PHE A 315 18.23 6.86 0.90
C PHE A 315 19.30 7.97 1.04
N VAL A 316 19.36 8.90 0.08
CA VAL A 316 20.35 9.99 0.11
C VAL A 316 20.17 10.86 1.35
N ARG A 317 18.93 11.17 1.73
CA ARG A 317 18.63 11.89 2.97
C ARG A 317 19.18 11.17 4.20
N GLU A 318 18.84 9.89 4.36
CA GLU A 318 19.25 9.15 5.55
C GLU A 318 20.77 8.95 5.64
N ILE A 319 21.45 8.68 4.53
CA ILE A 319 22.91 8.58 4.52
C ILE A 319 23.53 9.94 4.87
N SER A 320 23.04 11.02 4.26
CA SER A 320 23.55 12.37 4.53
C SER A 320 23.43 12.73 6.01
N ASP A 321 22.30 12.43 6.64
CA ASP A 321 22.09 12.62 8.07
C ASP A 321 23.14 11.85 8.90
N VAL A 322 23.36 10.57 8.60
CA VAL A 322 24.36 9.77 9.33
C VAL A 322 25.77 10.32 9.15
N LEU A 323 26.14 10.75 7.94
CA LEU A 323 27.45 11.36 7.67
C LEU A 323 27.66 12.65 8.47
N VAL A 324 26.62 13.50 8.57
CA VAL A 324 26.67 14.74 9.34
C VAL A 324 26.86 14.45 10.83
N GLU A 325 26.14 13.47 11.39
CA GLU A 325 26.32 13.10 12.80
C GLU A 325 27.72 12.53 13.08
N ARG A 326 28.21 11.62 12.25
CA ARG A 326 29.58 11.07 12.39
C ARG A 326 30.66 12.14 12.28
N ALA A 327 30.48 13.13 11.39
CA ALA A 327 31.40 14.24 11.28
C ALA A 327 31.40 15.15 12.52
N ARG A 328 30.23 15.37 13.15
CA ARG A 328 30.13 16.07 14.44
C ARG A 328 30.84 15.32 15.56
N GLU A 329 30.84 13.99 15.50
CA GLU A 329 31.56 13.11 16.42
C GLU A 329 33.08 13.03 16.11
N GLY A 330 33.58 13.76 15.12
CA GLY A 330 34.99 13.79 14.75
C GLY A 330 35.46 12.57 13.95
N GLN A 331 34.54 11.73 13.47
CA GLN A 331 34.87 10.59 12.61
C GLN A 331 35.23 11.09 11.21
N LYS A 332 36.45 10.76 10.74
CA LYS A 332 36.89 11.08 9.38
C LYS A 332 36.44 9.99 8.43
N GLU A 333 35.33 10.20 7.74
CA GLU A 333 34.86 9.26 6.74
C GLU A 333 35.61 9.44 5.41
N GLY A 334 36.32 8.39 4.99
CA GLY A 334 36.89 8.31 3.66
C GLY A 334 35.77 8.21 2.61
N ALA A 335 35.26 9.36 2.17
CA ALA A 335 34.44 9.58 0.98
C ALA A 335 33.41 8.48 0.64
N VAL A 336 32.35 8.36 1.46
CA VAL A 336 31.16 7.53 1.18
C VAL A 336 30.51 7.91 -0.17
N PHE A 337 30.67 9.18 -0.60
CA PHE A 337 30.33 9.62 -1.95
C PHE A 337 31.52 10.32 -2.62
N LYS A 338 32.39 9.58 -3.30
CA LYS A 338 33.08 10.13 -4.49
C LYS A 338 32.09 10.03 -5.64
N VAL A 339 31.23 11.04 -5.80
CA VAL A 339 30.35 11.15 -6.97
C VAL A 339 31.26 11.23 -8.20
N GLU A 340 31.31 10.16 -8.98
CA GLU A 340 31.94 10.17 -10.29
C GLU A 340 31.23 11.22 -11.16
N LYS A 341 32.02 12.11 -11.76
CA LYS A 341 31.63 13.35 -12.45
C LYS A 341 30.62 13.22 -13.62
N ASN A 342 29.97 12.08 -13.83
CA ASN A 342 29.11 11.81 -14.98
C ASN A 342 27.61 11.72 -14.67
N VAL A 343 27.18 12.09 -13.45
CA VAL A 343 25.75 12.22 -13.13
C VAL A 343 25.47 13.69 -12.80
N ASN A 344 24.60 14.31 -13.61
CA ASN A 344 24.19 15.70 -13.50
C ASN A 344 23.19 15.89 -12.32
N ILE A 345 23.61 15.48 -11.12
CA ILE A 345 22.90 15.70 -9.86
C ILE A 345 23.96 16.18 -8.85
N SER A 346 23.99 17.49 -8.61
CA SER A 346 24.88 18.12 -7.64
C SER A 346 24.39 17.84 -6.22
N PHE A 347 24.77 16.69 -5.63
CA PHE A 347 24.78 16.52 -4.18
C PHE A 347 26.24 16.62 -3.70
N VAL A 348 26.59 17.79 -3.17
CA VAL A 348 27.90 18.05 -2.57
C VAL A 348 27.77 17.88 -1.06
N VAL A 349 28.22 16.74 -0.54
CA VAL A 349 28.66 16.65 0.87
C VAL A 349 30.17 16.85 0.86
N CYS A 350 30.59 18.12 0.82
CA CYS A 350 31.98 18.50 1.07
C CYS A 350 32.19 18.56 2.58
N LEU A 351 32.52 17.42 3.20
CA LEU A 351 33.07 17.41 4.55
C LEU A 351 34.60 17.38 4.44
N TYR A 352 35.16 18.56 4.72
CA TYR A 352 36.55 18.97 4.79
C TYR A 352 37.63 17.87 4.98
N THR A 353 38.58 17.84 4.04
CA THR A 353 39.99 17.71 4.38
C THR A 353 40.59 19.10 4.50
N ALA A 354 40.67 19.67 5.71
CA ALA A 354 41.60 20.74 6.02
C ALA A 354 42.52 20.28 7.16
N PRO A 355 43.85 20.36 7.01
CA PRO A 355 44.78 20.11 8.10
C PRO A 355 44.78 21.29 9.06
N CYS A 356 44.89 21.00 10.37
CA CYS A 356 45.13 22.00 11.40
C CYS A 356 46.33 22.89 11.04
N VAL A 357 46.14 24.19 10.82
CA VAL A 357 47.15 25.22 11.10
C VAL A 357 46.46 26.56 11.47
N SER A 358 47.07 27.22 12.44
CA SER A 358 46.80 28.44 13.19
C SER A 358 46.48 29.75 12.45
N ASP A 359 45.73 30.60 13.17
CA ASP A 359 45.80 32.08 13.27
C ASP A 359 45.35 33.03 12.13
N LYS A 360 44.37 33.86 12.53
CA LYS A 360 43.93 35.21 12.09
C LYS A 360 42.75 35.38 11.09
N PRO A 361 41.92 36.45 11.25
CA PRO A 361 40.68 36.66 10.50
C PRO A 361 40.79 37.73 9.39
N ALA A 362 40.18 37.51 8.23
CA ALA A 362 39.62 38.57 7.36
C ALA A 362 38.78 38.03 6.15
N VAL A 363 37.49 38.37 6.14
CA VAL A 363 36.70 39.12 5.11
C VAL A 363 36.51 38.57 3.66
N GLN A 364 35.21 38.54 3.26
CA GLN A 364 34.55 38.70 1.92
C GLN A 364 34.53 37.52 0.91
N GLN A 365 33.36 36.95 0.57
CA GLN A 365 32.23 37.38 -0.28
C GLN A 365 32.29 36.82 -1.73
N SER A 366 31.12 36.35 -2.17
CA SER A 366 30.63 36.15 -3.55
C SER A 366 30.70 34.72 -4.12
N ALA A 367 29.52 34.11 -4.22
CA ALA A 367 29.04 33.30 -5.37
C ALA A 367 27.68 32.66 -5.00
N LEU A 368 26.61 33.46 -4.98
CA LEU A 368 25.22 32.99 -4.94
C LEU A 368 24.41 33.89 -5.87
N SER A 369 24.44 33.57 -7.16
CA SER A 369 23.49 34.10 -8.14
C SER A 369 23.48 33.20 -9.37
N GLY A 370 22.41 32.43 -9.53
CA GLY A 370 22.12 31.74 -10.79
C GLY A 370 21.50 30.36 -10.59
N LEU A 371 20.19 30.32 -10.30
CA LEU A 371 19.29 29.21 -10.63
C LEU A 371 17.84 29.61 -10.30
N VAL A 372 17.31 30.55 -11.09
CA VAL A 372 15.88 30.66 -11.37
C VAL A 372 15.75 30.93 -12.86
N ARG A 373 15.48 29.87 -13.63
CA ARG A 373 14.59 29.84 -14.80
C ARG A 373 14.41 28.40 -15.26
#